data_AF-A0A9P1C4L3-F1
#
_entry.id   AF-A0A9P1C4L3-F1
#
_cell.length_a   1.000
_cell.length_b   1.000
_cell.length_c   1.000
_cell.angle_alpha   90.00
_cell.angle_beta   90.00
_cell.angle_gamma   90.00
#
_symmetry.space_group_name_H-M   'P 1'
#
loop_
_entity.id
_entity.type
_entity.pdbx_description
1 polymer ?
#
loop_
_entity_poly.entity_id
_entity_poly.type
_entity_poly.pdbx_seq_one_letter_code
_entity_poly.pdbx_strand_id
1 'polypeptide(L)'
;MLDHIVCFEVAPARSIWPKKLQRRADDHRWRWHSQGFGMPDPNFQERKKRGLPTPPPLDAKKVLVSPVSAAVTASVLGTSALKVSIWHCSSDGLTRQGYEVKAALRRVLRIPPDVVPDHQIHALCAIVDTDFSGTVDIEELVAFIKGDGYDAWTIDWVKLSRVNAPPKVELPTLLRGKSPICSTKLKSHVLQVLKFFNSHFGGLSATLRRFAMVSLASAAPLVVLAAAALAVLCGMQFTAMPILFFGHIAAMLCCWCLMTSGSVVYALSKFCGGSRDSTRSVHAAIQSAAILAAVVGYVCIFSNHRLVGGSQFGFDPGNPAAKTVHALFSYIVLALMLLQGFQGWNKFLGLQVGKIRHLAHPLNGRITLTLAACNMALILTTFPLSEALFLTLAVGILVTTLLAVAIAGPAGKSGLASAREARELSEDFEGPCYAPLQ
;
A
#
# COMPACT_ATOMS: atom_id res chain seq x y z
N MET A 1 12.64 -61.86 33.67
CA MET A 1 11.19 -61.66 33.47
C MET A 1 11.00 -60.53 32.49
N LEU A 2 11.26 -60.84 31.23
CA LEU A 2 10.91 -60.06 30.06
C LEU A 2 9.81 -60.88 29.41
N ASP A 3 8.63 -60.30 29.24
CA ASP A 3 7.66 -60.62 28.18
C ASP A 3 6.37 -59.85 28.48
N HIS A 4 5.99 -58.96 27.57
CA HIS A 4 4.61 -58.67 27.14
C HIS A 4 4.66 -57.49 26.17
N ILE A 5 4.99 -57.79 24.90
CA ILE A 5 4.75 -56.90 23.77
C ILE A 5 3.37 -57.26 23.23
N VAL A 6 2.41 -56.35 23.41
CA VAL A 6 1.07 -56.42 22.81
C VAL A 6 1.11 -55.70 21.47
N CYS A 7 0.98 -56.44 20.39
CA CYS A 7 0.80 -55.91 19.04
C CYS A 7 -0.63 -55.39 18.89
N PHE A 8 -0.81 -54.10 18.57
CA PHE A 8 -2.07 -53.54 18.10
C PHE A 8 -2.07 -53.52 16.56
N GLU A 9 -3.01 -54.27 15.99
CA GLU A 9 -3.29 -54.30 14.55
C GLU A 9 -4.23 -53.13 14.21
N VAL A 10 -3.77 -52.19 13.37
CA VAL A 10 -4.56 -51.03 12.94
C VAL A 10 -5.24 -51.36 11.60
N ALA A 11 -6.56 -51.51 11.64
CA ALA A 11 -7.38 -51.66 10.44
C ALA A 11 -7.52 -50.31 9.67
N PRO A 12 -7.51 -50.31 8.33
CA PRO A 12 -7.64 -49.09 7.54
C PRO A 12 -9.09 -48.57 7.50
N ALA A 13 -9.24 -47.28 7.82
CA ALA A 13 -10.51 -46.56 7.74
C ALA A 13 -11.00 -46.41 6.29
N ARG A 14 -12.18 -46.97 5.99
CA ARG A 14 -12.90 -46.75 4.72
C ARG A 14 -13.64 -45.41 4.75
N SER A 15 -13.35 -44.55 3.79
CA SER A 15 -14.04 -43.28 3.58
C SER A 15 -15.47 -43.50 3.06
N ILE A 16 -16.47 -43.12 3.85
CA ILE A 16 -17.88 -43.07 3.44
C ILE A 16 -18.19 -41.64 3.02
N TRP A 17 -18.16 -41.36 1.72
CA TRP A 17 -18.77 -40.16 1.14
C TRP A 17 -20.06 -40.56 0.39
N PRO A 18 -21.22 -39.96 0.69
CA PRO A 18 -22.47 -40.27 0.01
C PRO A 18 -22.50 -39.68 -1.41
N LYS A 19 -22.74 -40.54 -2.41
CA LYS A 19 -22.85 -40.27 -3.86
C LYS A 19 -23.96 -39.28 -4.28
N LYS A 20 -24.63 -38.60 -3.35
CA LYS A 20 -25.76 -37.68 -3.63
C LYS A 20 -25.36 -36.22 -3.88
N LEU A 21 -24.10 -35.84 -3.66
CA LEU A 21 -23.63 -34.47 -3.89
C LEU A 21 -22.95 -34.23 -5.25
N GLN A 22 -22.66 -35.29 -6.03
CA GLN A 22 -22.04 -35.16 -7.36
C GLN A 22 -23.05 -34.79 -8.47
N ARG A 23 -24.36 -34.99 -8.27
CA ARG A 23 -25.38 -34.79 -9.34
C ARG A 23 -25.97 -33.38 -9.44
N ARG A 24 -25.58 -32.42 -8.59
CA ARG A 24 -26.06 -31.02 -8.67
C ARG A 24 -25.14 -30.05 -9.42
N ALA A 25 -23.94 -30.49 -9.82
CA ALA A 25 -22.97 -29.63 -10.50
C ALA A 25 -23.12 -29.61 -12.04
N ASP A 26 -23.86 -30.55 -12.62
CA ASP A 26 -23.93 -30.73 -14.07
C ASP A 26 -25.17 -30.09 -14.74
N ASP A 27 -26.17 -29.66 -13.96
CA ASP A 27 -27.45 -29.13 -14.48
C ASP A 27 -27.43 -27.63 -14.85
N HIS A 28 -26.39 -26.89 -14.48
CA HIS A 28 -26.31 -25.44 -14.78
C HIS A 28 -25.54 -25.09 -16.06
N ARG A 29 -25.11 -26.09 -16.85
CA ARG A 29 -24.23 -25.88 -18.02
C ARG A 29 -24.97 -25.78 -19.38
N TRP A 30 -26.28 -26.03 -19.45
CA TRP A 30 -27.00 -26.19 -20.73
C TRP A 30 -28.07 -25.15 -21.08
N ARG A 31 -28.02 -23.93 -20.53
CA ARG A 31 -29.09 -22.92 -20.75
C ARG A 31 -28.66 -21.56 -21.31
N TRP A 32 -27.70 -21.54 -22.24
CA TRP A 32 -27.23 -20.30 -22.89
C TRP A 32 -27.12 -20.34 -24.42
N HIS A 33 -27.72 -21.32 -25.10
CA HIS A 33 -27.77 -21.36 -26.57
C HIS A 33 -29.21 -21.40 -27.09
N SER A 34 -29.90 -20.24 -27.09
CA SER A 34 -31.00 -19.94 -28.03
C SER A 34 -31.55 -18.53 -27.80
N GLN A 35 -30.91 -17.49 -28.34
CA GLN A 35 -31.60 -16.25 -28.71
C GLN A 35 -31.05 -15.77 -30.05
N GLY A 36 -31.96 -15.64 -31.01
CA GLY A 36 -31.69 -15.47 -32.42
C GLY A 36 -31.18 -14.07 -32.79
N PHE A 37 -30.34 -14.04 -33.82
CA PHE A 37 -29.92 -12.86 -34.55
C PHE A 37 -31.07 -12.33 -35.43
N GLY A 38 -31.50 -11.10 -35.20
CA GLY A 38 -32.36 -10.35 -36.12
C GLY A 38 -31.54 -9.70 -37.24
N MET A 39 -32.01 -9.81 -38.47
CA MET A 39 -31.47 -9.15 -39.67
C MET A 39 -31.61 -7.61 -39.61
N PRO A 40 -30.65 -6.84 -40.13
CA PRO A 40 -30.72 -5.40 -40.16
C PRO A 40 -31.61 -4.87 -41.30
N ASP A 41 -32.30 -3.76 -40.99
CA ASP A 41 -33.17 -2.99 -41.87
C ASP A 41 -32.41 -2.44 -43.11
N PRO A 42 -32.86 -2.73 -44.35
CA PRO A 42 -32.16 -2.33 -45.58
C PRO A 42 -32.23 -0.82 -45.91
N ASN A 43 -32.96 0.02 -45.16
CA ASN A 43 -33.14 1.44 -45.49
C ASN A 43 -32.18 2.43 -44.79
N PHE A 44 -31.09 1.95 -44.18
CA PHE A 44 -30.17 2.83 -43.44
C PHE A 44 -29.24 3.70 -44.33
N GLN A 45 -29.15 3.43 -45.63
CA GLN A 45 -28.18 4.08 -46.53
C GLN A 45 -28.63 5.45 -47.09
N GLU A 46 -29.90 5.84 -47.01
CA GLU A 46 -30.40 7.01 -47.75
C GLU A 46 -30.42 8.35 -46.99
N ARG A 47 -29.98 8.39 -45.72
CA ARG A 47 -30.01 9.62 -44.89
C ARG A 47 -28.71 10.45 -44.86
N LYS A 48 -27.78 10.26 -45.80
CA LYS A 48 -26.48 10.97 -45.83
C LYS A 48 -26.35 11.98 -47.00
N LYS A 49 -27.29 12.91 -47.21
CA LYS A 49 -27.11 14.02 -48.19
C LYS A 49 -27.80 15.35 -47.80
N ARG A 50 -27.57 15.85 -46.58
CA ARG A 50 -27.81 17.29 -46.29
C ARG A 50 -26.60 17.84 -45.53
N GLY A 51 -25.90 18.78 -46.16
CA GLY A 51 -24.71 19.42 -45.60
C GLY A 51 -25.06 20.20 -44.33
N LEU A 52 -24.32 19.95 -43.24
CA LEU A 52 -24.47 20.69 -42.01
C LEU A 52 -23.85 22.10 -42.15
N PRO A 53 -24.46 23.13 -41.53
CA PRO A 53 -23.85 24.44 -41.43
C PRO A 53 -22.56 24.39 -40.60
N THR A 54 -21.56 25.19 -41.01
CA THR A 54 -20.30 25.34 -40.28
C THR A 54 -20.54 25.90 -38.87
N PRO A 55 -20.04 25.25 -37.82
CA PRO A 55 -20.26 25.67 -36.44
C PRO A 55 -19.46 26.96 -36.11
N PRO A 56 -19.96 27.78 -35.16
CA PRO A 56 -19.23 28.94 -34.66
C PRO A 56 -17.94 28.54 -33.93
N PRO A 57 -16.94 29.45 -33.83
CA PRO A 57 -15.68 29.18 -33.14
C PRO A 57 -15.93 28.83 -31.66
N LEU A 58 -15.42 27.67 -31.23
CA LEU A 58 -15.57 27.13 -29.88
C LEU A 58 -14.60 27.81 -28.90
N ASP A 59 -15.14 28.43 -27.86
CA ASP A 59 -14.39 28.89 -26.68
C ASP A 59 -14.00 27.69 -25.82
N ALA A 60 -12.77 27.19 -26.00
CA ALA A 60 -12.26 25.99 -25.35
C ALA A 60 -12.39 26.03 -23.82
N LYS A 61 -12.33 27.21 -23.20
CA LYS A 61 -12.49 27.37 -21.75
C LYS A 61 -13.93 27.06 -21.33
N LYS A 62 -14.93 27.51 -22.08
CA LYS A 62 -16.35 27.21 -21.79
C LYS A 62 -16.72 25.76 -22.09
N VAL A 63 -16.15 25.18 -23.15
CA VAL A 63 -16.50 23.83 -23.62
C VAL A 63 -15.93 22.74 -22.73
N LEU A 64 -14.75 22.94 -22.15
CA LEU A 64 -14.10 21.96 -21.28
C LEU A 64 -14.36 22.20 -19.80
N VAL A 65 -14.28 23.44 -19.31
CA VAL A 65 -14.32 23.70 -17.86
C VAL A 65 -15.70 23.39 -17.26
N SER A 66 -16.79 23.66 -17.98
CA SER A 66 -18.14 23.39 -17.48
C SER A 66 -18.43 21.88 -17.25
N PRO A 67 -18.29 21.00 -18.26
CA PRO A 67 -18.50 19.57 -18.06
C PRO A 67 -17.44 18.89 -17.18
N VAL A 68 -16.18 19.36 -17.22
CA VAL A 68 -15.10 18.85 -16.35
C VAL A 68 -15.34 19.22 -14.89
N SER A 69 -15.72 20.47 -14.62
CA SER A 69 -16.06 20.93 -13.27
C SER A 69 -17.26 20.17 -12.70
N ALA A 70 -18.31 19.94 -13.50
CA ALA A 70 -19.47 19.16 -13.09
C ALA A 70 -19.14 17.69 -12.76
N ALA A 71 -18.32 17.03 -13.59
CA ALA A 71 -17.92 15.64 -13.39
C ALA A 71 -16.99 15.45 -12.18
N VAL A 72 -16.04 16.37 -11.99
CA VAL A 72 -15.13 16.33 -10.84
C VAL A 72 -15.85 16.70 -9.54
N THR A 73 -16.75 17.69 -9.57
CA THR A 73 -17.59 18.02 -8.40
C THR A 73 -18.46 16.84 -7.99
N ALA A 74 -19.06 16.12 -8.95
CA ALA A 74 -19.81 14.89 -8.67
C ALA A 74 -18.93 13.75 -8.12
N SER A 75 -17.67 13.66 -8.55
CA SER A 75 -16.69 12.71 -8.03
C SER A 75 -16.22 13.06 -6.60
N VAL A 76 -15.99 14.34 -6.31
CA VAL A 76 -15.56 14.83 -5.00
C VAL A 76 -16.70 14.74 -3.97
N LEU A 77 -17.95 14.97 -4.40
CA LEU A 77 -19.14 14.85 -3.56
C LEU A 77 -19.64 13.39 -3.41
N GLY A 78 -18.92 12.41 -3.95
CA GLY A 78 -19.19 10.98 -3.72
C GLY A 78 -20.47 10.43 -4.35
N THR A 79 -21.12 11.17 -5.25
CA THR A 79 -22.39 10.73 -5.90
C THR A 79 -22.16 9.85 -7.13
N SER A 80 -20.92 9.71 -7.58
CA SER A 80 -20.52 8.82 -8.68
C SER A 80 -19.26 8.06 -8.31
N ALA A 81 -19.22 6.75 -8.54
CA ALA A 81 -18.04 5.91 -8.39
C ALA A 81 -17.00 6.20 -9.49
N LEU A 82 -16.44 7.40 -9.51
CA LEU A 82 -15.34 7.74 -10.39
C LEU A 82 -14.04 7.26 -9.73
N LYS A 83 -13.73 5.97 -9.90
CA LYS A 83 -12.44 5.43 -9.52
C LYS A 83 -11.42 5.80 -10.60
N VAL A 84 -10.91 7.02 -10.53
CA VAL A 84 -9.83 7.51 -11.40
C VAL A 84 -8.55 6.79 -10.98
N SER A 85 -8.19 5.75 -11.72
CA SER A 85 -6.87 5.14 -11.60
C SER A 85 -5.82 6.13 -12.10
N ILE A 86 -4.81 6.39 -11.27
CA ILE A 86 -3.61 7.20 -11.53
C ILE A 86 -3.11 6.94 -12.96
N TRP A 87 -3.03 8.00 -13.77
CA TRP A 87 -2.76 7.94 -15.20
C TRP A 87 -1.26 8.03 -15.46
N HIS A 88 -0.64 7.02 -16.08
CA HIS A 88 0.77 7.09 -16.48
C HIS A 88 0.85 7.36 -18.01
N CYS A 89 1.30 8.53 -18.43
CA CYS A 89 1.70 8.80 -19.83
C CYS A 89 3.22 8.66 -19.91
N SER A 90 3.67 7.46 -20.26
CA SER A 90 5.08 7.17 -20.45
C SER A 90 5.65 7.95 -21.64
N SER A 91 6.79 8.63 -21.46
CA SER A 91 7.43 9.49 -22.47
C SER A 91 8.06 8.72 -23.65
N ASP A 92 8.10 7.39 -23.58
CA ASP A 92 8.72 6.46 -24.52
C ASP A 92 7.88 6.16 -25.79
N GLY A 93 6.79 6.89 -26.03
CA GLY A 93 6.14 6.95 -27.34
C GLY A 93 5.51 5.64 -27.85
N LEU A 94 5.53 4.55 -27.08
CA LEU A 94 4.93 3.27 -27.44
C LEU A 94 3.44 3.20 -27.06
N THR A 95 2.67 4.04 -27.76
CA THR A 95 1.28 3.94 -28.28
C THR A 95 0.14 3.18 -27.58
N ARG A 96 0.30 2.46 -26.46
CA ARG A 96 -0.81 1.65 -25.90
C ARG A 96 -1.59 2.29 -24.75
N GLN A 97 -0.99 3.18 -23.96
CA GLN A 97 -1.64 3.79 -22.77
C GLN A 97 -2.40 5.09 -23.05
N GLY A 98 -1.95 5.90 -24.01
CA GLY A 98 -2.60 7.18 -24.33
C GLY A 98 -4.05 7.05 -24.82
N TYR A 99 -4.42 5.92 -25.43
CA TYR A 99 -5.79 5.69 -25.88
C TYR A 99 -6.74 5.40 -24.70
N GLU A 100 -6.29 4.71 -23.66
CA GLU A 100 -7.10 4.37 -22.49
C GLU A 100 -7.45 5.63 -21.68
N VAL A 101 -6.49 6.55 -21.53
CA VAL A 101 -6.69 7.85 -20.87
C VAL A 101 -7.72 8.69 -21.63
N LYS A 102 -7.54 8.83 -22.95
CA LYS A 102 -8.47 9.55 -23.82
C LYS A 102 -9.87 8.94 -23.76
N ALA A 103 -9.98 7.61 -23.87
CA ALA A 103 -11.25 6.90 -23.85
C ALA A 103 -11.97 6.99 -22.49
N ALA A 104 -11.23 7.07 -21.39
CA ALA A 104 -11.80 7.29 -20.07
C ALA A 104 -12.25 8.74 -19.89
N LEU A 105 -11.41 9.72 -20.22
CA LEU A 105 -11.76 11.14 -20.12
C LEU A 105 -13.03 11.44 -20.93
N ARG A 106 -13.11 10.90 -22.15
CA ARG A 106 -14.31 10.99 -23.01
C ARG A 106 -15.54 10.33 -22.39
N ARG A 107 -15.40 9.15 -21.77
CA ARG A 107 -16.52 8.45 -21.11
C ARG A 107 -17.03 9.23 -19.90
N VAL A 108 -16.13 9.74 -19.07
CA VAL A 108 -16.46 10.48 -17.85
C VAL A 108 -17.12 11.81 -18.20
N LEU A 109 -16.54 12.54 -19.14
CA LEU A 109 -16.99 13.87 -19.53
C LEU A 109 -18.09 13.85 -20.60
N ARG A 110 -18.41 12.66 -21.12
CA ARG A 110 -19.33 12.43 -22.25
C ARG A 110 -19.02 13.30 -23.47
N ILE A 111 -17.73 13.48 -23.77
CA ILE A 111 -17.25 14.31 -24.89
C ILE A 111 -17.11 13.44 -26.15
N PRO A 112 -17.95 13.63 -27.18
CA PRO A 112 -17.83 12.85 -28.39
C PRO A 112 -16.63 13.32 -29.26
N PRO A 113 -16.05 12.43 -30.09
CA PRO A 113 -14.79 12.68 -30.82
C PRO A 113 -14.85 13.77 -31.89
N ASP A 114 -16.05 14.14 -32.31
CA ASP A 114 -16.36 15.25 -33.20
C ASP A 114 -16.28 16.63 -32.53
N VAL A 115 -16.59 16.72 -31.24
CA VAL A 115 -16.61 18.01 -30.51
C VAL A 115 -15.21 18.42 -30.04
N VAL A 116 -14.44 17.48 -29.48
CA VAL A 116 -13.07 17.72 -29.05
C VAL A 116 -12.20 16.63 -29.65
N PRO A 117 -11.33 16.93 -30.64
CA PRO A 117 -10.44 15.93 -31.21
C PRO A 117 -9.33 15.51 -30.24
N ASP A 118 -8.79 14.30 -30.41
CA ASP A 118 -7.85 13.67 -29.47
C ASP A 118 -6.57 14.47 -29.19
N HIS A 119 -6.13 15.30 -30.14
CA HIS A 119 -4.96 16.17 -29.94
C HIS A 119 -5.22 17.29 -28.93
N GLN A 120 -6.46 17.77 -28.81
CA GLN A 120 -6.84 18.76 -27.81
C GLN A 120 -6.92 18.16 -26.41
N ILE A 121 -7.38 16.90 -26.29
CA ILE A 121 -7.32 16.16 -25.02
C ILE A 121 -5.86 15.96 -24.58
N HIS A 122 -4.97 15.66 -25.52
CA HIS A 122 -3.55 15.53 -25.23
C HIS A 122 -2.92 16.86 -24.79
N ALA A 123 -3.27 17.97 -25.46
CA ALA A 123 -2.84 19.31 -25.07
C ALA A 123 -3.35 19.70 -23.67
N LEU A 124 -4.58 19.32 -23.32
CA LEU A 124 -5.12 19.52 -21.98
C LEU A 124 -4.31 18.75 -20.93
N CYS A 125 -4.03 17.46 -21.15
CA CYS A 125 -3.22 16.68 -20.21
C CYS A 125 -1.83 17.30 -20.00
N ALA A 126 -1.19 17.80 -21.06
CA ALA A 126 0.10 18.47 -20.96
C ALA A 126 0.05 19.84 -20.25
N ILE A 127 -1.11 20.49 -20.21
CA ILE A 127 -1.31 21.73 -19.45
C ILE A 127 -1.54 21.42 -17.97
N VAL A 128 -2.26 20.33 -17.67
CA VAL A 128 -2.61 19.94 -16.30
C VAL A 128 -1.44 19.27 -15.58
N ASP A 129 -0.58 18.55 -16.29
CA ASP A 129 0.66 17.93 -15.80
C ASP A 129 1.71 19.01 -15.52
N THR A 130 1.61 19.62 -14.33
CA THR A 130 2.45 20.76 -13.93
C THR A 130 3.85 20.35 -13.52
N ASP A 131 4.03 19.10 -13.11
CA ASP A 131 5.31 18.55 -12.72
C ASP A 131 6.07 17.88 -13.89
N PHE A 132 5.47 17.88 -15.09
CA PHE A 132 5.99 17.23 -16.30
C PHE A 132 6.33 15.75 -16.08
N SER A 133 5.61 15.09 -15.18
CA SER A 133 5.80 13.67 -14.87
C SER A 133 5.37 12.77 -16.03
N GLY A 134 4.61 13.31 -16.99
CA GLY A 134 3.83 12.53 -17.93
C GLY A 134 2.56 11.99 -17.27
N THR A 135 2.23 12.38 -16.05
CA THR A 135 1.03 11.91 -15.35
C THR A 135 0.17 13.08 -14.94
N VAL A 136 -1.14 12.88 -14.87
CA VAL A 136 -2.05 13.90 -14.34
C VAL A 136 -2.63 13.35 -13.06
N ASP A 137 -2.16 13.88 -11.94
CA ASP A 137 -2.68 13.54 -10.62
C ASP A 137 -4.04 14.23 -10.37
N ILE A 138 -4.83 13.68 -9.45
CA ILE A 138 -6.18 14.21 -9.15
C ILE A 138 -6.05 15.63 -8.59
N GLU A 139 -5.02 15.87 -7.80
CA GLU A 139 -4.70 17.16 -7.19
C GLU A 139 -4.42 18.22 -8.25
N GLU A 140 -3.67 17.88 -9.31
CA GLU A 140 -3.39 18.78 -10.43
C GLU A 140 -4.64 19.09 -11.24
N LEU A 141 -5.47 18.07 -11.49
CA LEU A 141 -6.74 18.25 -12.17
C LEU A 141 -7.71 19.12 -11.35
N VAL A 142 -7.74 18.95 -10.03
CA VAL A 142 -8.53 19.78 -9.12
C VAL A 142 -7.99 21.22 -9.07
N ALA A 143 -6.68 21.40 -9.01
CA ALA A 143 -6.05 22.73 -9.06
C ALA A 143 -6.38 23.46 -10.37
N PHE A 144 -6.29 22.77 -11.51
CA PHE A 144 -6.66 23.30 -12.82
C PHE A 144 -8.13 23.76 -12.89
N ILE A 145 -9.05 23.01 -12.29
CA ILE A 145 -10.49 23.35 -12.26
C ILE A 145 -10.77 24.53 -11.35
N LYS A 146 -10.10 24.59 -10.19
CA LYS A 146 -10.23 25.70 -9.23
C LYS A 146 -9.58 26.99 -9.75
N GLY A 147 -8.69 26.88 -10.72
CA GLY A 147 -7.87 27.99 -11.19
C GLY A 147 -6.68 28.29 -10.28
N ASP A 148 -6.39 27.41 -9.31
CA ASP A 148 -5.30 27.60 -8.37
C ASP A 148 -3.96 27.36 -9.09
N GLY A 149 -3.15 28.41 -9.27
CA GLY A 149 -1.77 28.31 -9.78
C GLY A 149 -1.57 28.49 -11.29
N TYR A 150 -2.60 28.84 -12.05
CA TYR A 150 -2.53 29.01 -13.52
C TYR A 150 -2.57 30.47 -14.00
N ASP A 151 -2.51 31.43 -13.08
CA ASP A 151 -2.74 32.86 -13.36
C ASP A 151 -1.61 33.53 -14.17
N ALA A 152 -0.48 32.85 -14.39
CA ALA A 152 0.67 33.39 -15.10
C ALA A 152 0.80 32.96 -16.58
N TRP A 153 0.04 31.95 -17.03
CA TRP A 153 0.08 31.49 -18.43
C TRP A 153 -1.22 31.83 -19.13
N THR A 154 -1.37 33.08 -19.56
CA THR A 154 -2.35 33.40 -20.60
C THR A 154 -1.88 32.77 -21.90
N ILE A 155 -2.20 31.48 -22.08
CA ILE A 155 -1.98 30.74 -23.31
C ILE A 155 -2.81 31.44 -24.38
N ASP A 156 -2.13 32.21 -25.22
CA ASP A 156 -2.67 32.76 -26.45
C ASP A 156 -2.95 31.59 -27.40
N TRP A 157 -4.16 31.04 -27.32
CA TRP A 157 -4.63 29.90 -28.14
C TRP A 157 -4.52 30.18 -29.65
N VAL A 158 -4.41 31.45 -30.05
CA VAL A 158 -4.17 31.89 -31.44
C VAL A 158 -2.71 31.67 -31.87
N LYS A 159 -1.74 31.63 -30.94
CA LYS A 159 -0.34 31.32 -31.25
C LYS A 159 -0.08 29.82 -31.43
N LEU A 160 -0.70 28.97 -30.60
CA LEU A 160 -0.51 27.51 -30.69
C LEU A 160 -1.11 26.89 -31.97
N SER A 161 -2.16 27.51 -32.52
CA SER A 161 -2.77 27.07 -33.79
C SER A 161 -1.94 27.46 -35.03
N ARG A 162 -0.96 28.37 -34.91
CA ARG A 162 -0.03 28.72 -36.01
C ARG A 162 1.26 27.88 -36.04
N VAL A 163 1.63 27.22 -34.95
CA VAL A 163 2.91 26.50 -34.82
C VAL A 163 2.88 25.10 -35.47
N ASN A 164 1.71 24.59 -35.85
CA ASN A 164 1.56 23.25 -36.45
C ASN A 164 1.29 23.25 -37.97
N ALA A 165 1.57 24.35 -38.69
CA ALA A 165 1.63 24.29 -40.15
C ALA A 165 2.93 23.56 -40.57
N PRO A 166 2.86 22.54 -41.46
CA PRO A 166 4.06 21.80 -41.86
C PRO A 166 5.06 22.75 -42.54
N PRO A 167 6.34 22.77 -42.13
CA PRO A 167 7.33 23.65 -42.75
C PRO A 167 7.65 23.16 -44.16
N LYS A 168 7.57 24.07 -45.14
CA LYS A 168 8.23 23.90 -46.44
C LYS A 168 9.74 23.91 -46.19
N VAL A 169 10.39 22.80 -46.52
CA VAL A 169 11.83 22.64 -46.43
C VAL A 169 12.47 23.40 -47.59
N GLU A 170 13.11 24.53 -47.30
CA GLU A 170 14.17 25.10 -48.12
C GLU A 170 15.45 25.16 -47.28
N LEU A 171 16.47 24.52 -47.81
CA LEU A 171 17.83 24.46 -47.26
C LEU A 171 18.58 25.74 -47.65
N PRO A 172 19.30 26.38 -46.72
CA PRO A 172 20.54 27.02 -47.16
C PRO A 172 21.74 26.76 -46.26
N THR A 173 22.83 26.58 -46.99
CA THR A 173 24.24 26.51 -46.65
C THR A 173 24.77 27.80 -45.99
N LEU A 174 25.87 27.60 -45.22
CA LEU A 174 27.03 28.50 -45.03
C LEU A 174 27.03 29.60 -43.94
N LEU A 175 28.08 29.51 -43.09
CA LEU A 175 29.01 30.52 -42.51
C LEU A 175 29.15 30.36 -40.98
N ARG A 176 30.21 29.78 -40.41
CA ARG A 176 31.62 30.25 -40.24
C ARG A 176 31.74 31.67 -39.66
N GLY A 177 32.04 31.80 -38.36
CA GLY A 177 32.56 33.06 -37.77
C GLY A 177 32.63 33.18 -36.23
N LYS A 178 33.81 32.90 -35.66
CA LYS A 178 34.53 33.53 -34.52
C LYS A 178 33.80 34.02 -33.22
N SER A 179 34.08 33.29 -32.12
CA SER A 179 34.53 33.66 -30.73
C SER A 179 34.19 35.02 -30.09
N PRO A 180 33.95 35.07 -28.75
CA PRO A 180 35.09 35.27 -27.82
C PRO A 180 35.06 34.48 -26.50
N ILE A 181 36.21 34.56 -25.84
CA ILE A 181 36.72 33.89 -24.65
C ILE A 181 36.19 34.53 -23.35
N CYS A 182 36.28 33.75 -22.26
CA CYS A 182 36.46 34.17 -20.86
C CYS A 182 35.24 34.26 -19.91
N SER A 183 34.84 33.12 -19.32
CA SER A 183 34.35 33.04 -17.92
C SER A 183 34.25 31.58 -17.42
N THR A 184 35.24 30.73 -17.69
CA THR A 184 35.19 29.29 -17.34
C THR A 184 35.97 28.91 -16.08
N LYS A 185 36.87 29.77 -15.58
CA LYS A 185 37.67 29.44 -14.38
C LYS A 185 36.87 29.55 -13.07
N LEU A 186 36.04 30.57 -12.89
CA LEU A 186 35.31 30.76 -11.61
C LEU A 186 34.23 29.68 -11.36
N LYS A 187 33.52 29.25 -12.41
CA LYS A 187 32.52 28.18 -12.30
C LYS A 187 33.15 26.82 -11.96
N SER A 188 34.37 26.53 -12.44
CA SER A 188 35.02 25.24 -12.20
C SER A 188 35.45 25.06 -10.74
N HIS A 189 35.93 26.14 -10.09
CA HIS A 189 36.34 26.09 -8.68
C HIS A 189 35.14 26.04 -7.73
N VAL A 190 34.05 26.78 -8.01
CA VAL A 190 32.82 26.72 -7.20
C VAL A 190 32.15 25.35 -7.31
N LEU A 191 32.14 24.72 -8.49
CA LEU A 191 31.63 23.34 -8.67
C LEU A 191 32.50 22.28 -8.00
N GLN A 192 33.83 22.46 -7.94
CA GLN A 192 34.72 21.55 -7.20
C GLN A 192 34.53 21.68 -5.68
N VAL A 193 34.36 22.89 -5.16
CA VAL A 193 34.08 23.11 -3.73
C VAL A 193 32.70 22.55 -3.34
N LEU A 194 31.66 22.73 -4.16
CA LEU A 194 30.34 22.14 -3.92
C LEU A 194 30.34 20.61 -4.01
N LYS A 195 31.10 20.01 -4.95
CA LYS A 195 31.27 18.55 -5.02
C LYS A 195 32.05 17.99 -3.82
N PHE A 196 33.03 18.74 -3.32
CA PHE A 196 33.80 18.40 -2.12
C PHE A 196 32.93 18.48 -0.85
N PHE A 197 32.14 19.54 -0.68
CA PHE A 197 31.19 19.66 0.42
C PHE A 197 30.07 18.61 0.34
N ASN A 198 29.54 18.30 -0.85
CA ASN A 198 28.51 17.26 -1.01
C ASN A 198 29.06 15.84 -0.77
N SER A 199 30.33 15.56 -1.08
CA SER A 199 30.94 14.25 -0.81
C SER A 199 31.31 14.06 0.66
N HIS A 200 31.72 15.13 1.37
CA HIS A 200 32.09 15.06 2.79
C HIS A 200 30.91 15.23 3.76
N PHE A 201 29.93 16.11 3.47
CA PHE A 201 28.74 16.30 4.30
C PHE A 201 27.57 15.37 3.92
N GLY A 202 27.52 14.86 2.67
CA GLY A 202 26.57 13.81 2.26
C GLY A 202 26.78 12.51 3.03
N GLY A 203 28.03 12.22 3.45
CA GLY A 203 28.37 11.11 4.34
C GLY A 203 27.79 11.27 5.74
N LEU A 204 27.75 12.48 6.30
CA LEU A 204 27.20 12.73 7.65
C LEU A 204 25.66 12.62 7.67
N SER A 205 24.97 13.10 6.63
CA SER A 205 23.51 12.89 6.45
C SER A 205 23.17 11.41 6.21
N ALA A 206 23.97 10.70 5.42
CA ALA A 206 23.81 9.26 5.19
C ALA A 206 24.10 8.45 6.46
N THR A 207 25.07 8.89 7.28
CA THR A 207 25.45 8.23 8.53
C THR A 207 24.44 8.53 9.63
N LEU A 208 23.93 9.77 9.75
CA LEU A 208 22.82 10.13 10.64
C LEU A 208 21.50 9.47 10.23
N ARG A 209 21.20 9.33 8.93
CA ARG A 209 20.06 8.51 8.45
C ARG A 209 20.26 7.03 8.74
N ARG A 210 21.48 6.50 8.60
CA ARG A 210 21.81 5.14 9.03
C ARG A 210 21.67 5.00 10.54
N PHE A 211 22.05 5.98 11.36
CA PHE A 211 21.87 5.94 12.82
C PHE A 211 20.41 6.08 13.26
N ALA A 212 19.61 6.95 12.64
CA ALA A 212 18.18 7.08 12.94
C ALA A 212 17.41 5.81 12.53
N MET A 213 17.77 5.20 11.41
CA MET A 213 17.23 3.90 11.01
C MET A 213 17.75 2.74 11.84
N VAL A 214 19.01 2.77 12.26
CA VAL A 214 19.56 1.81 13.24
C VAL A 214 18.90 2.03 14.60
N SER A 215 18.43 3.23 14.93
CA SER A 215 17.70 3.52 16.18
C SER A 215 16.25 3.02 16.13
N LEU A 216 15.58 3.14 14.98
CA LEU A 216 14.25 2.53 14.78
C LEU A 216 14.32 1.01 14.61
N ALA A 217 15.37 0.53 13.95
CA ALA A 217 15.70 -0.89 13.83
C ALA A 217 16.34 -1.45 15.11
N SER A 218 16.78 -0.63 16.08
CA SER A 218 17.22 -1.06 17.42
C SER A 218 16.07 -1.09 18.42
N ALA A 219 14.97 -0.39 18.16
CA ALA A 219 13.74 -0.59 18.90
C ALA A 219 13.17 -2.00 18.69
N ALA A 220 13.31 -2.59 17.50
CA ALA A 220 12.88 -3.96 17.23
C ALA A 220 13.62 -5.03 18.10
N PRO A 221 14.96 -5.06 18.19
CA PRO A 221 15.68 -5.95 19.09
C PRO A 221 15.45 -5.57 20.56
N LEU A 222 15.22 -4.31 20.92
CA LEU A 222 14.80 -3.97 22.28
C LEU A 222 13.41 -4.54 22.62
N VAL A 223 12.47 -4.51 21.67
CA VAL A 223 11.16 -5.14 21.81
C VAL A 223 11.28 -6.66 21.87
N VAL A 224 12.15 -7.27 21.07
CA VAL A 224 12.44 -8.72 21.14
C VAL A 224 13.14 -9.08 22.44
N LEU A 225 14.07 -8.26 22.93
CA LEU A 225 14.76 -8.46 24.22
C LEU A 225 13.80 -8.26 25.39
N ALA A 226 12.89 -7.29 25.32
CA ALA A 226 11.83 -7.11 26.30
C ALA A 226 10.85 -8.28 26.28
N ALA A 227 10.48 -8.78 25.09
CA ALA A 227 9.66 -9.98 24.94
C ALA A 227 10.37 -11.23 25.47
N ALA A 228 11.68 -11.37 25.21
CA ALA A 228 12.50 -12.45 25.73
C ALA A 228 12.66 -12.35 27.26
N ALA A 229 12.88 -11.15 27.80
CA ALA A 229 12.95 -10.91 29.24
C ALA A 229 11.60 -11.21 29.90
N LEU A 230 10.49 -10.76 29.31
CA LEU A 230 9.14 -11.08 29.77
C LEU A 230 8.89 -12.59 29.70
N ALA A 231 9.31 -13.26 28.63
CA ALA A 231 9.23 -14.71 28.51
C ALA A 231 10.05 -15.39 29.60
N VAL A 232 11.27 -14.95 29.89
CA VAL A 232 12.11 -15.49 30.98
C VAL A 232 11.45 -15.26 32.34
N LEU A 233 10.94 -14.06 32.62
CA LEU A 233 10.22 -13.74 33.86
C LEU A 233 8.98 -14.63 34.02
N CYS A 234 8.22 -14.85 32.94
CA CYS A 234 7.13 -15.81 32.91
C CYS A 234 7.65 -17.25 33.08
N GLY A 235 8.79 -17.60 32.49
CA GLY A 235 9.41 -18.91 32.57
C GLY A 235 9.79 -19.31 34.00
N MET A 236 10.18 -18.35 34.84
CA MET A 236 10.40 -18.60 36.27
C MET A 236 9.12 -19.02 37.01
N GLN A 237 7.94 -18.62 36.51
CA GLN A 237 6.64 -19.08 37.02
C GLN A 237 6.21 -20.43 36.41
N PHE A 238 6.81 -20.83 35.29
CA PHE A 238 6.50 -22.03 34.53
C PHE A 238 7.60 -23.11 34.62
N THR A 239 8.37 -23.16 35.70
CA THR A 239 9.49 -24.10 35.86
C THR A 239 9.10 -25.58 35.74
N ALA A 240 7.81 -25.90 35.89
CA ALA A 240 7.26 -27.25 35.72
C ALA A 240 6.82 -27.59 34.28
N MET A 241 6.87 -26.63 33.33
CA MET A 241 6.37 -26.86 31.97
C MET A 241 7.43 -27.44 31.03
N PRO A 242 7.05 -28.32 30.08
CA PRO A 242 7.96 -28.82 29.07
C PRO A 242 8.59 -27.69 28.26
N ILE A 243 9.89 -27.81 27.95
CA ILE A 243 10.65 -26.78 27.22
C ILE A 243 10.02 -26.38 25.87
N LEU A 244 9.38 -27.34 25.18
CA LEU A 244 8.69 -27.08 23.92
C LEU A 244 7.41 -26.25 24.11
N PHE A 245 6.69 -26.45 25.20
CA PHE A 245 5.52 -25.64 25.53
C PHE A 245 5.93 -24.19 25.85
N PHE A 246 7.00 -24.02 26.63
CA PHE A 246 7.57 -22.70 26.88
C PHE A 246 8.08 -22.03 25.58
N GLY A 247 8.76 -22.78 24.73
CA GLY A 247 9.22 -22.31 23.42
C GLY A 247 8.07 -21.81 22.53
N HIS A 248 6.91 -22.46 22.58
CA HIS A 248 5.70 -21.99 21.92
C HIS A 248 5.26 -20.61 22.44
N ILE A 249 5.13 -20.44 23.77
CA ILE A 249 4.74 -19.16 24.38
C ILE A 249 5.70 -18.04 23.97
N ALA A 250 7.00 -18.28 24.12
CA ALA A 250 8.04 -17.29 23.80
C ALA A 250 8.01 -16.89 22.31
N ALA A 251 7.87 -17.86 21.40
CA ALA A 251 7.82 -17.62 19.97
C ALA A 251 6.54 -16.85 19.55
N MET A 252 5.37 -17.19 20.13
CA MET A 252 4.12 -16.49 19.85
C MET A 252 4.12 -15.06 20.40
N LEU A 253 4.71 -14.82 21.57
CA LEU A 253 4.89 -13.48 22.11
C LEU A 253 5.82 -12.64 21.22
N CYS A 254 6.97 -13.20 20.82
CA CYS A 254 7.89 -12.55 19.88
C CYS A 254 7.20 -12.21 18.55
N CYS A 255 6.43 -13.15 18.01
CA CYS A 255 5.60 -12.94 16.83
C CYS A 255 4.66 -11.74 16.99
N TRP A 256 3.87 -11.67 18.06
CA TRP A 256 2.95 -10.56 18.30
C TRP A 256 3.68 -9.22 18.44
N CYS A 257 4.78 -9.19 19.17
CA CYS A 257 5.62 -8.00 19.32
C CYS A 257 6.15 -7.49 17.97
N LEU A 258 6.64 -8.39 17.11
CA LEU A 258 7.11 -8.05 15.76
C LEU A 258 5.96 -7.59 14.85
N MET A 259 4.80 -8.25 14.88
CA MET A 259 3.64 -7.82 14.10
C MET A 259 3.20 -6.40 14.48
N THR A 260 3.11 -6.13 15.79
CA THR A 260 2.74 -4.82 16.34
C THR A 260 3.74 -3.76 15.91
N SER A 261 5.04 -4.02 16.08
CA SER A 261 6.12 -3.11 15.69
C SER A 261 6.12 -2.84 14.18
N GLY A 262 5.97 -3.87 13.37
CA GLY A 262 5.89 -3.75 11.92
C GLY A 262 4.64 -2.99 11.46
N SER A 263 3.53 -3.01 12.21
CA SER A 263 2.32 -2.27 11.86
C SER A 263 2.48 -0.75 12.03
N VAL A 264 3.26 -0.32 13.01
CA VAL A 264 3.49 1.12 13.32
C VAL A 264 4.73 1.70 12.63
N VAL A 265 5.58 0.87 12.00
CA VAL A 265 6.86 1.30 11.42
C VAL A 265 6.73 2.44 10.41
N TYR A 266 5.62 2.51 9.65
CA TYR A 266 5.39 3.61 8.71
C TYR A 266 5.09 4.94 9.40
N ALA A 267 4.34 4.91 10.50
CA ALA A 267 4.07 6.11 11.29
C ALA A 267 5.35 6.61 11.93
N LEU A 268 6.10 5.71 12.57
CA LEU A 268 7.38 6.03 13.20
C LEU A 268 8.42 6.55 12.20
N SER A 269 8.54 5.93 11.04
CA SER A 269 9.47 6.38 10.00
C SER A 269 9.13 7.78 9.49
N LYS A 270 7.87 8.20 9.49
CA LYS A 270 7.47 9.56 9.09
C LYS A 270 7.99 10.59 10.09
N PHE A 271 7.94 10.29 11.40
CA PHE A 271 8.51 11.15 12.44
C PHE A 271 10.03 11.28 12.34
N CYS A 272 10.72 10.21 11.95
CA CYS A 272 12.18 10.20 11.85
C CYS A 272 12.70 10.69 10.48
N GLY A 273 11.85 11.21 9.59
CA GLY A 273 12.26 11.63 8.25
C GLY A 273 12.81 10.49 7.37
N GLY A 274 12.41 9.24 7.65
CA GLY A 274 12.88 8.06 6.92
C GLY A 274 12.33 8.00 5.49
N SER A 275 13.14 7.49 4.56
CA SER A 275 12.70 7.22 3.19
C SER A 275 11.67 6.10 3.15
N ARG A 276 10.58 6.30 2.40
CA ARG A 276 9.47 5.36 2.23
C ARG A 276 9.93 3.99 1.71
N ASP A 277 10.92 3.94 0.82
CA ASP A 277 11.43 2.66 0.27
C ASP A 277 12.21 1.87 1.31
N SER A 278 12.94 2.57 2.16
CA SER A 278 13.58 1.95 3.30
C SER A 278 12.55 1.42 4.30
N THR A 279 11.55 2.22 4.64
CA THR A 279 10.46 1.80 5.54
C THR A 279 9.75 0.56 5.03
N ARG A 280 9.52 0.46 3.71
CA ARG A 280 8.94 -0.73 3.07
C ARG A 280 9.79 -1.98 3.30
N SER A 281 11.10 -1.85 3.14
CA SER A 281 12.05 -2.95 3.33
C SER A 281 12.11 -3.40 4.79
N VAL A 282 12.17 -2.45 5.73
CA VAL A 282 12.12 -2.73 7.18
C VAL A 282 10.81 -3.39 7.57
N HIS A 283 9.68 -2.89 7.06
CA HIS A 283 8.37 -3.50 7.29
C HIS A 283 8.32 -4.95 6.81
N ALA A 284 8.77 -5.21 5.58
CA ALA A 284 8.80 -6.56 5.00
C ALA A 284 9.68 -7.52 5.83
N ALA A 285 10.85 -7.05 6.27
CA ALA A 285 11.76 -7.83 7.11
C ALA A 285 11.13 -8.18 8.47
N ILE A 286 10.58 -7.19 9.18
CA ILE A 286 9.94 -7.39 10.50
C ILE A 286 8.75 -8.35 10.39
N GLN A 287 7.89 -8.17 9.39
CA GLN A 287 6.72 -9.04 9.21
C GLN A 287 7.11 -10.46 8.80
N SER A 288 8.19 -10.65 8.04
CA SER A 288 8.72 -11.99 7.76
C SER A 288 9.27 -12.67 9.00
N ALA A 289 10.00 -11.93 9.84
CA ALA A 289 10.47 -12.44 11.11
C ALA A 289 9.30 -12.84 12.02
N ALA A 290 8.21 -12.06 12.03
CA ALA A 290 7.00 -12.40 12.77
C ALA A 290 6.36 -13.71 12.29
N ILE A 291 6.23 -13.91 10.98
CA ILE A 291 5.69 -15.15 10.40
C ILE A 291 6.59 -16.34 10.74
N LEU A 292 7.91 -16.18 10.64
CA LEU A 292 8.86 -17.23 11.01
C LEU A 292 8.72 -17.60 12.50
N ALA A 293 8.64 -16.60 13.38
CA ALA A 293 8.42 -16.83 14.81
C ALA A 293 7.09 -17.57 15.08
N ALA A 294 6.01 -17.22 14.37
CA ALA A 294 4.74 -17.94 14.46
C ALA A 294 4.90 -19.42 14.06
N VAL A 295 5.55 -19.68 12.92
CA VAL A 295 5.80 -21.06 12.45
C VAL A 295 6.62 -21.86 13.47
N VAL A 296 7.68 -21.27 14.02
CA VAL A 296 8.49 -21.90 15.09
C VAL A 296 7.62 -22.23 16.30
N GLY A 297 6.81 -21.27 16.77
CA GLY A 297 5.89 -21.49 17.89
C GLY A 297 4.92 -22.64 17.63
N TYR A 298 4.42 -22.77 16.40
CA TYR A 298 3.57 -23.88 15.98
C TYR A 298 4.28 -25.23 15.96
N VAL A 299 5.52 -25.28 15.45
CA VAL A 299 6.34 -26.50 15.46
C VAL A 299 6.60 -26.95 16.89
N CYS A 300 6.88 -26.01 17.80
CA CYS A 300 7.10 -26.28 19.22
C CYS A 300 5.86 -26.93 19.87
N ILE A 301 4.67 -26.32 19.75
CA ILE A 301 3.46 -26.87 20.37
C ILE A 301 3.02 -28.19 19.72
N PHE A 302 3.16 -28.32 18.40
CA PHE A 302 2.82 -29.55 17.70
C PHE A 302 3.69 -30.73 18.17
N SER A 303 5.00 -30.48 18.29
CA SER A 303 5.96 -31.45 18.82
C SER A 303 5.67 -31.80 20.27
N ASN A 304 5.34 -30.81 21.10
CA ASN A 304 4.95 -31.02 22.49
C ASN A 304 3.73 -31.94 22.59
N HIS A 305 2.65 -31.63 21.86
CA HIS A 305 1.44 -32.45 21.82
C HIS A 305 1.72 -33.88 21.34
N ARG A 306 2.58 -34.06 20.34
CA ARG A 306 2.99 -35.39 19.88
C ARG A 306 3.72 -36.17 20.97
N LEU A 307 4.61 -35.52 21.74
CA LEU A 307 5.37 -36.18 22.81
C LEU A 307 4.50 -36.56 24.00
N VAL A 308 3.51 -35.74 24.37
CA VAL A 308 2.61 -36.02 25.49
C VAL A 308 1.39 -36.86 25.09
N GLY A 309 1.21 -37.17 23.80
CA GLY A 309 0.04 -37.88 23.28
C GLY A 309 -1.26 -37.06 23.32
N GLY A 310 -1.16 -35.72 23.33
CA GLY A 310 -2.30 -34.81 23.41
C GLY A 310 -2.86 -34.41 22.04
N SER A 311 -4.11 -33.96 22.03
CA SER A 311 -4.81 -33.48 20.84
C SER A 311 -4.25 -32.16 20.32
N GLN A 312 -3.99 -32.10 19.01
CA GLN A 312 -3.55 -30.88 18.33
C GLN A 312 -4.61 -29.77 18.32
N PHE A 313 -5.87 -30.15 18.45
CA PHE A 313 -7.01 -29.23 18.41
C PHE A 313 -7.59 -28.96 19.81
N GLY A 314 -6.96 -29.49 20.86
CA GLY A 314 -7.43 -29.32 22.23
C GLY A 314 -8.72 -30.09 22.54
N PHE A 315 -9.00 -31.18 21.83
CA PHE A 315 -10.17 -32.04 22.08
C PHE A 315 -9.96 -33.09 23.17
N ASP A 316 -8.89 -32.99 23.96
CA ASP A 316 -8.66 -33.92 25.06
C ASP A 316 -9.77 -33.80 26.13
N PRO A 317 -10.23 -34.91 26.71
CA PRO A 317 -11.20 -34.90 27.80
C PRO A 317 -10.72 -34.01 28.96
N GLY A 318 -11.59 -33.14 29.47
CA GLY A 318 -11.29 -32.24 30.57
C GLY A 318 -10.60 -30.92 30.19
N ASN A 319 -10.23 -30.72 28.92
CA ASN A 319 -9.76 -29.40 28.48
C ASN A 319 -10.90 -28.36 28.58
N PRO A 320 -10.63 -27.14 29.08
CA PRO A 320 -11.61 -26.07 29.07
C PRO A 320 -11.91 -25.63 27.63
N ALA A 321 -13.15 -25.24 27.34
CA ALA A 321 -13.57 -24.81 26.00
C ALA A 321 -12.69 -23.68 25.43
N ALA A 322 -12.21 -22.76 26.29
CA ALA A 322 -11.30 -21.69 25.89
C ALA A 322 -10.00 -22.20 25.24
N LYS A 323 -9.45 -23.34 25.71
CA LYS A 323 -8.24 -23.94 25.14
C LYS A 323 -8.50 -24.53 23.75
N THR A 324 -9.64 -25.18 23.55
CA THR A 324 -10.08 -25.70 22.25
C THR A 324 -10.34 -24.56 21.26
N VAL A 325 -11.06 -23.52 21.69
CA VAL A 325 -11.32 -22.33 20.86
C VAL A 325 -10.01 -21.64 20.51
N HIS A 326 -9.08 -21.49 21.47
CA HIS A 326 -7.74 -20.96 21.19
C HIS A 326 -7.03 -21.79 20.12
N ALA A 327 -6.97 -23.11 20.24
CA ALA A 327 -6.28 -23.95 19.26
C ALA A 327 -6.86 -23.78 17.84
N LEU A 328 -8.19 -23.87 17.69
CA LEU A 328 -8.86 -23.72 16.40
C LEU A 328 -8.69 -22.31 15.82
N PHE A 329 -8.90 -21.29 16.64
CA PHE A 329 -8.81 -19.90 16.23
C PHE A 329 -7.37 -19.51 15.86
N SER A 330 -6.37 -20.06 16.56
CA SER A 330 -4.97 -19.88 16.22
C SER A 330 -4.68 -20.36 14.80
N TYR A 331 -5.18 -21.53 14.38
CA TYR A 331 -4.94 -22.03 13.01
C TYR A 331 -5.47 -21.07 11.93
N ILE A 332 -6.63 -20.46 12.18
CA ILE A 332 -7.19 -19.44 11.30
C ILE A 332 -6.26 -18.22 11.26
N VAL A 333 -5.80 -17.74 12.42
CA VAL A 333 -4.86 -16.62 12.51
C VAL A 333 -3.56 -16.92 11.76
N LEU A 334 -2.97 -18.12 11.93
CA LEU A 334 -1.75 -18.52 11.22
C LEU A 334 -1.95 -18.53 9.70
N ALA A 335 -3.06 -19.08 9.21
CA ALA A 335 -3.39 -19.07 7.79
C ALA A 335 -3.53 -17.65 7.24
N LEU A 336 -4.21 -16.76 7.97
CA LEU A 336 -4.32 -15.34 7.62
C LEU A 336 -2.97 -14.64 7.62
N MET A 337 -2.08 -14.93 8.58
CA MET A 337 -0.73 -14.39 8.64
C MET A 337 0.11 -14.80 7.44
N LEU A 338 0.09 -16.09 7.06
CA LEU A 338 0.82 -16.58 5.89
C LEU A 338 0.30 -15.96 4.59
N LEU A 339 -1.03 -15.89 4.43
CA LEU A 339 -1.66 -15.22 3.30
C LEU A 339 -1.29 -13.74 3.22
N GLN A 340 -1.32 -13.05 4.36
CA GLN A 340 -0.95 -11.64 4.47
C GLN A 340 0.53 -11.41 4.16
N GLY A 341 1.42 -12.31 4.58
CA GLY A 341 2.84 -12.30 4.23
C GLY A 341 3.06 -12.43 2.73
N PHE A 342 2.40 -13.40 2.09
CA PHE A 342 2.45 -13.59 0.64
C PHE A 342 1.91 -12.37 -0.12
N GLN A 343 0.76 -11.83 0.28
CA GLN A 343 0.20 -10.60 -0.30
C GLN A 343 1.16 -9.40 -0.11
N GLY A 344 1.80 -9.31 1.05
CA GLY A 344 2.80 -8.29 1.36
C GLY A 344 4.01 -8.38 0.45
N TRP A 345 4.56 -9.58 0.22
CA TRP A 345 5.69 -9.80 -0.68
C TRP A 345 5.34 -9.48 -2.13
N ASN A 346 4.19 -9.94 -2.61
CA ASN A 346 3.72 -9.63 -3.97
C ASN A 346 3.52 -8.13 -4.17
N LYS A 347 3.02 -7.42 -3.15
CA LYS A 347 2.91 -5.96 -3.17
C LYS A 347 4.28 -5.29 -3.18
N PHE A 348 5.22 -5.76 -2.34
CA PHE A 348 6.58 -5.23 -2.27
C PHE A 348 7.31 -5.36 -3.62
N LEU A 349 7.29 -6.56 -4.22
CA LEU A 349 7.87 -6.81 -5.55
C LEU A 349 7.15 -6.04 -6.65
N GLY A 350 5.82 -5.93 -6.59
CA GLY A 350 5.04 -5.15 -7.56
C GLY A 350 5.45 -3.67 -7.57
N LEU A 351 5.68 -3.10 -6.39
CA LEU A 351 6.11 -1.71 -6.25
C LEU A 351 7.50 -1.45 -6.84
N GLN A 352 8.40 -2.45 -6.84
CA GLN A 352 9.72 -2.33 -7.49
C GLN A 352 9.60 -2.19 -9.02
N VAL A 353 8.50 -2.65 -9.61
CA VAL A 353 8.20 -2.57 -11.06
C VAL A 353 7.15 -1.48 -11.35
N GLY A 354 6.89 -0.58 -10.41
CA GLY A 354 5.88 0.48 -10.58
C GLY A 354 4.41 -0.01 -10.62
N LYS A 355 4.13 -1.28 -10.28
CA LYS A 355 2.78 -1.85 -10.30
C LYS A 355 2.16 -1.88 -8.90
N ILE A 356 1.06 -1.15 -8.71
CA ILE A 356 0.29 -1.17 -7.47
C ILE A 356 -0.59 -2.43 -7.42
N ARG A 357 -0.39 -3.28 -6.41
CA ARG A 357 -1.20 -4.48 -6.15
C ARG A 357 -1.72 -4.49 -4.71
N HIS A 358 -2.78 -5.27 -4.46
CA HIS A 358 -3.33 -5.56 -3.12
C HIS A 358 -3.65 -4.32 -2.26
N LEU A 359 -4.63 -3.52 -2.72
CA LEU A 359 -5.09 -2.32 -1.99
C LEU A 359 -5.65 -2.64 -0.59
N ALA A 360 -6.26 -3.81 -0.40
CA ALA A 360 -6.81 -4.25 0.89
C ALA A 360 -5.76 -4.72 1.91
N HIS A 361 -4.49 -4.87 1.51
CA HIS A 361 -3.42 -5.38 2.38
C HIS A 361 -3.32 -4.67 3.75
N PRO A 362 -3.41 -3.33 3.86
CA PRO A 362 -3.34 -2.66 5.17
C PRO A 362 -4.56 -2.92 6.06
N LEU A 363 -5.74 -3.18 5.47
CA LEU A 363 -6.93 -3.53 6.24
C LEU A 363 -6.81 -4.96 6.79
N ASN A 364 -6.44 -5.91 5.93
CA ASN A 364 -6.25 -7.31 6.31
C ASN A 364 -5.19 -7.48 7.40
N GLY A 365 -4.09 -6.72 7.33
CA GLY A 365 -3.03 -6.75 8.35
C GLY A 365 -3.54 -6.31 9.73
N ARG A 366 -4.38 -5.27 9.80
CA ARG A 366 -4.98 -4.79 11.05
C ARG A 366 -5.96 -5.80 11.64
N ILE A 367 -6.82 -6.39 10.80
CA ILE A 367 -7.73 -7.46 11.21
C ILE A 367 -6.93 -8.63 11.78
N THR A 368 -5.90 -9.09 11.07
CA THR A 368 -5.06 -10.22 11.49
C THR A 368 -4.38 -9.94 12.84
N LEU A 369 -3.84 -8.73 13.04
CA LEU A 369 -3.22 -8.32 14.30
C LEU A 369 -4.24 -8.31 15.46
N THR A 370 -5.45 -7.78 15.25
CA THR A 370 -6.51 -7.79 16.27
C THR A 370 -6.92 -9.22 16.62
N LEU A 371 -7.12 -10.10 15.62
CA LEU A 371 -7.48 -11.50 15.87
C LEU A 371 -6.36 -12.22 16.65
N ALA A 372 -5.09 -11.97 16.32
CA ALA A 372 -3.96 -12.53 17.06
C ALA A 372 -3.95 -12.08 18.53
N ALA A 373 -4.19 -10.79 18.82
CA ALA A 373 -4.25 -10.27 20.18
C ALA A 373 -5.43 -10.85 20.98
N CYS A 374 -6.61 -10.94 20.39
CA CYS A 374 -7.78 -11.58 21.02
C CYS A 374 -7.50 -13.07 21.32
N ASN A 375 -6.82 -13.77 20.41
CA ASN A 375 -6.46 -15.16 20.61
C ASN A 375 -5.47 -15.37 21.76
N MET A 376 -4.52 -14.44 21.95
CA MET A 376 -3.61 -14.46 23.10
C MET A 376 -4.34 -14.14 24.41
N ALA A 377 -5.21 -13.12 24.41
CA ALA A 377 -6.03 -12.81 25.58
C ALA A 377 -6.93 -13.99 25.99
N LEU A 378 -7.47 -14.72 24.99
CA LEU A 378 -8.27 -15.93 25.23
C LEU A 378 -7.46 -17.01 25.95
N ILE A 379 -6.24 -17.34 25.50
CA ILE A 379 -5.47 -18.42 26.15
C ILE A 379 -5.01 -18.04 27.56
N LEU A 380 -4.78 -16.75 27.85
CA LEU A 380 -4.48 -16.27 29.19
C LEU A 380 -5.55 -16.63 30.23
N THR A 381 -6.82 -16.79 29.80
CA THR A 381 -7.91 -17.24 30.69
C THR A 381 -7.79 -18.69 31.16
N THR A 382 -6.93 -19.48 30.51
CA THR A 382 -6.74 -20.91 30.82
C THR A 382 -5.56 -21.18 31.75
N PHE A 383 -4.69 -20.18 31.96
CA PHE A 383 -3.55 -20.30 32.85
C PHE A 383 -3.95 -19.94 34.28
N PRO A 384 -3.38 -20.61 35.30
CA PRO A 384 -3.61 -20.29 36.71
C PRO A 384 -2.81 -19.05 37.14
N LEU A 385 -3.03 -17.92 36.47
CA LEU A 385 -2.38 -16.64 36.78
C LEU A 385 -3.10 -15.95 37.94
N SER A 386 -2.36 -15.13 38.70
CA SER A 386 -3.02 -14.19 39.62
C SER A 386 -3.88 -13.20 38.82
N GLU A 387 -4.99 -12.75 39.41
CA GLU A 387 -5.93 -11.84 38.76
C GLU A 387 -5.25 -10.56 38.25
N ALA A 388 -4.35 -9.98 39.07
CA ALA A 388 -3.58 -8.80 38.70
C ALA A 388 -2.65 -9.04 37.49
N LEU A 389 -1.97 -10.19 37.43
CA LEU A 389 -1.09 -10.53 36.31
C LEU A 389 -1.89 -10.82 35.04
N PHE A 390 -3.01 -11.54 35.16
CA PHE A 390 -3.93 -11.79 34.05
C PHE A 390 -4.44 -10.47 33.46
N LEU A 391 -4.98 -9.58 34.30
CA LEU A 391 -5.49 -8.27 33.86
C LEU A 391 -4.38 -7.45 33.19
N THR A 392 -3.20 -7.39 33.79
CA THR A 392 -2.08 -6.62 33.25
C THR A 392 -1.66 -7.13 31.87
N LEU A 393 -1.51 -8.45 31.69
CA LEU A 393 -1.12 -9.04 30.42
C LEU A 393 -2.23 -8.90 29.36
N ALA A 394 -3.46 -9.27 29.70
CA ALA A 394 -4.58 -9.24 28.76
C ALA A 394 -4.91 -7.81 28.31
N VAL A 395 -5.04 -6.87 29.26
CA VAL A 395 -5.29 -5.45 28.94
C VAL A 395 -4.09 -4.85 28.21
N GLY A 396 -2.86 -5.15 28.64
CA GLY A 396 -1.64 -4.69 27.98
C GLY A 396 -1.60 -5.09 26.51
N ILE A 397 -1.83 -6.37 26.20
CA ILE A 397 -1.88 -6.90 24.83
C ILE A 397 -2.96 -6.21 24.00
N LEU A 398 -4.18 -6.07 24.54
CA LEU A 398 -5.31 -5.49 23.81
C LEU A 398 -5.11 -3.99 23.57
N VAL A 399 -4.72 -3.23 24.59
CA VAL A 399 -4.51 -1.77 24.48
C VAL A 399 -3.38 -1.45 23.51
N THR A 400 -2.23 -2.12 23.62
CA THR A 400 -1.10 -1.90 22.70
C THR A 400 -1.45 -2.28 21.27
N THR A 401 -2.22 -3.34 21.06
CA THR A 401 -2.73 -3.71 19.74
C THR A 401 -3.70 -2.67 19.18
N LEU A 402 -4.66 -2.19 19.99
CA LEU A 402 -5.60 -1.15 19.57
C LEU A 402 -4.88 0.14 19.21
N LEU A 403 -3.89 0.55 19.99
CA LEU A 403 -3.05 1.70 19.71
C LEU A 403 -2.29 1.54 18.39
N ALA A 404 -1.69 0.38 18.16
CA ALA A 404 -1.00 0.07 16.91
C ALA A 404 -1.93 0.12 15.69
N VAL A 405 -3.14 -0.46 15.81
CA VAL A 405 -4.18 -0.43 14.76
C VAL A 405 -4.67 0.99 14.48
N ALA A 406 -4.83 1.82 15.52
CA ALA A 406 -5.23 3.23 15.40
C ALA A 406 -4.16 4.05 14.68
N ILE A 407 -2.89 3.92 15.10
CA ILE A 407 -1.74 4.60 14.50
C ILE A 407 -1.55 4.18 13.03
N ALA A 408 -1.69 2.88 12.72
CA ALA A 408 -1.56 2.36 11.36
C ALA A 408 -2.76 2.73 10.46
N GLY A 409 -3.88 3.14 11.04
CA GLY A 409 -5.12 3.43 10.35
C GLY A 409 -5.18 4.80 9.65
N PRO A 410 -6.23 5.06 8.86
CA PRO A 410 -6.46 6.36 8.21
C PRO A 410 -6.49 7.52 9.21
N ALA A 411 -7.17 7.35 10.35
CA ALA A 411 -7.27 8.35 11.39
C ALA A 411 -5.88 8.72 11.97
N GLY A 412 -5.04 7.72 12.24
CA GLY A 412 -3.66 7.94 12.68
C GLY A 412 -2.86 8.75 11.65
N LYS A 413 -3.03 8.46 10.35
CA LYS A 413 -2.34 9.22 9.29
C LYS A 413 -2.76 10.68 9.23
N SER A 414 -4.06 10.95 9.39
CA SER A 414 -4.58 12.32 9.41
C SER A 414 -4.07 13.09 10.63
N GLY A 415 -4.16 12.51 11.84
CA GLY A 415 -3.67 13.15 13.05
C GLY A 415 -2.17 13.46 13.00
N LEU A 416 -1.37 12.55 12.41
CA LEU A 416 0.06 12.76 12.19
C LEU A 416 0.40 13.79 11.11
N ALA A 417 -0.50 14.03 10.16
CA ALA A 417 -0.35 15.12 9.20
C ALA A 417 -0.60 16.46 9.91
N SER A 418 -1.71 16.57 10.65
CA SER A 418 -2.07 17.78 11.40
C SER A 418 -1.03 18.14 12.47
N ALA A 419 -0.49 17.16 13.20
CA ALA A 419 0.54 17.40 14.20
C ALA A 419 1.86 17.91 13.59
N ARG A 420 2.18 17.46 12.37
CA ARG A 420 3.36 17.94 11.64
C ARG A 420 3.15 19.37 11.16
N GLU A 421 1.99 19.66 10.59
CA GLU A 421 1.62 21.00 10.14
C GLU A 421 1.62 22.00 11.31
N ALA A 422 1.08 21.62 12.46
CA ALA A 422 1.14 22.43 13.67
C ALA A 422 2.57 22.71 14.16
N ARG A 423 3.48 21.72 13.99
CA ARG A 423 4.89 21.88 14.35
C ARG A 423 5.63 22.81 13.37
N GLU A 424 5.40 22.64 12.07
CA GLU A 424 5.99 23.52 11.04
C GLU A 424 5.54 24.98 11.28
N LEU A 425 4.26 25.19 11.60
CA LEU A 425 3.74 26.51 11.99
C LEU A 425 4.38 27.08 13.27
N SER A 426 4.71 26.23 14.26
CA SER A 426 5.38 26.67 15.49
C SER A 426 6.84 27.04 15.26
N GLU A 427 7.54 26.32 14.38
CA GLU A 427 8.95 26.59 14.04
C GLU A 427 9.08 27.90 13.22
N ASP A 428 8.08 28.24 12.39
CA ASP A 428 8.02 29.52 11.68
C ASP A 428 7.75 30.72 12.62
N PHE A 429 7.06 30.48 13.74
CA PHE A 429 6.74 31.54 14.71
C PHE A 429 7.91 31.88 15.64
N GLU A 430 8.83 30.94 15.87
CA GLU A 430 10.12 31.19 16.54
C GLU A 430 11.18 31.78 15.59
N GLY A 431 10.73 32.45 14.51
CA GLY A 431 11.59 33.21 13.61
C GLY A 431 12.58 34.11 14.37
N PRO A 432 13.78 34.34 13.79
CA PRO A 432 14.96 34.81 14.51
C PRO A 432 14.59 36.02 15.36
N CYS A 433 14.63 35.85 16.70
CA CYS A 433 14.59 36.97 17.63
C CYS A 433 15.58 38.00 17.08
N TYR A 434 15.05 39.12 16.59
CA TYR A 434 15.85 40.23 16.11
C TYR A 434 16.90 40.50 17.20
N ALA A 435 18.16 40.19 16.88
CA ALA A 435 19.25 40.55 17.76
C ALA A 435 19.12 42.06 17.98
N PRO A 436 19.06 42.55 19.23
CA PRO A 436 18.94 43.97 19.48
C PRO A 436 20.10 44.67 18.76
N LEU A 437 19.76 45.56 17.82
CA LEU A 437 20.70 46.44 17.14
C LEU A 437 21.45 47.21 18.24
N GLN A 438 22.75 46.91 18.39
CA GLN A 438 23.68 47.66 19.24
C GLN A 438 24.28 48.84 18.49
#